data_AF-A0A954JAD5-F1
#
_entry.id   AF-A0A954JAD5-F1
#
_cell.length_a   1.000
_cell.length_b   1.000
_cell.length_c   1.000
_cell.angle_alpha   90.00
_cell.angle_beta   90.00
_cell.angle_gamma   90.00
#
_symmetry.space_group_name_H-M   'P 1'
#
loop_
_entity.id
_entity.type
_entity.pdbx_description
1 polymer ?
#
loop_
_entity_poly.entity_id
_entity_poly.type
_entity_poly.pdbx_seq_one_letter_code
_entity_poly.pdbx_strand_id
1 'polypeptide(L)'
;DPNNALPGLVKEISENAALIDALYVRILNRNATSTEIEIALPYFAAVQQEHEKLTKLLAEKEEWWKPIRQQKEQERLEKIAAAEKTLAAYKVELAPRLEQAEAERKQKIEAAQSALAEYESKIQEPFEKWLTEQKPAAEIPWDVFTPSQLTASNKAELKQQEDGSILATAKDGIGNYELIAQIEPTTLQAFRLEALTDPQLPGMGPGLPPNGNFVVTEFEVFIKPLSDPNATPVPVKLDRAQADFSQDGFDIKTAIDGSMAANSNGWAVSPQVGITHWATFQTKEPVVISEKSELKIVIHQRYTDKKHWLGKFRISTTAHSTPVPLGLPKDLLALVNLAERTPEQNQELISFFQRSDAEYQKRKAAIGEAQKPLPPDPELVRLEGVLKATQAPVADDPALVELRSDVAMSQKLLENDRLTVAQDLTWALINSPSFLFNR
;
A
#
# COMPACT_ATOMS: atom_id res chain seq x y z
N ASP A 1 -28.22 -27.34 -27.27
CA ASP A 1 -27.96 -26.62 -28.52
C ASP A 1 -29.22 -26.65 -29.38
N PRO A 2 -29.90 -25.51 -29.59
CA PRO A 2 -31.10 -25.44 -30.44
C PRO A 2 -30.81 -25.73 -31.93
N ASN A 3 -29.54 -25.70 -32.35
CA ASN A 3 -29.11 -26.05 -33.71
C ASN A 3 -28.79 -27.54 -33.89
N ASN A 4 -28.96 -28.37 -32.85
CA ASN A 4 -28.84 -29.82 -32.98
C ASN A 4 -29.98 -30.37 -33.87
N ALA A 5 -29.73 -31.46 -34.58
CA ALA A 5 -30.71 -32.16 -35.41
C ALA A 5 -31.91 -32.72 -34.60
N LEU A 6 -31.75 -33.02 -33.30
CA LEU A 6 -32.81 -33.59 -32.45
C LEU A 6 -34.04 -32.67 -32.30
N PRO A 7 -33.92 -31.38 -31.91
CA PRO A 7 -35.06 -30.45 -31.91
C PRO A 7 -35.82 -30.37 -33.23
N GLY A 8 -35.13 -30.44 -34.38
CA GLY A 8 -35.75 -30.47 -35.70
C GLY A 8 -36.55 -31.76 -35.92
N LEU A 9 -35.94 -32.90 -35.61
CA LEU A 9 -36.56 -34.22 -35.76
C LEU A 9 -37.85 -34.37 -34.92
N VAL A 10 -37.83 -33.87 -33.68
CA VAL A 10 -39.00 -33.89 -32.77
C VAL A 10 -40.15 -33.03 -33.30
N LYS A 11 -39.84 -31.91 -33.98
CA LYS A 11 -40.86 -31.04 -34.61
C LYS A 11 -41.44 -31.64 -35.89
N GLU A 12 -40.62 -32.33 -36.67
CA GLU A 12 -41.04 -32.94 -37.95
C GLU A 12 -41.91 -34.19 -37.75
N ILE A 13 -41.61 -34.99 -36.74
CA ILE A 13 -42.32 -36.25 -36.49
C ILE A 13 -43.32 -36.05 -35.35
N SER A 14 -44.62 -36.16 -35.63
CA SER A 14 -45.69 -35.98 -34.64
C SER A 14 -45.91 -37.22 -33.76
N GLU A 15 -45.73 -38.42 -34.32
CA GLU A 15 -46.00 -39.69 -33.62
C GLU A 15 -44.79 -40.17 -32.83
N ASN A 16 -44.97 -40.48 -31.53
CA ASN A 16 -43.86 -40.90 -30.66
C ASN A 16 -43.21 -42.22 -31.12
N ALA A 17 -43.99 -43.18 -31.62
CA ALA A 17 -43.45 -44.43 -32.15
C ALA A 17 -42.56 -44.21 -33.39
N ALA A 18 -42.97 -43.32 -34.29
CA ALA A 18 -42.19 -42.95 -35.47
C ALA A 18 -40.94 -42.15 -35.09
N LEU A 19 -41.02 -41.32 -34.04
CA LEU A 19 -39.88 -40.57 -33.53
C LEU A 19 -38.84 -41.52 -32.92
N ILE A 20 -39.26 -42.51 -32.14
CA ILE A 20 -38.39 -43.56 -31.60
C ILE A 20 -37.70 -44.29 -32.76
N ASP A 21 -38.46 -44.78 -33.74
CA ASP A 21 -37.89 -45.49 -34.90
C ASP A 21 -36.88 -44.63 -35.68
N ALA A 22 -37.20 -43.36 -35.92
CA ALA A 22 -36.28 -42.44 -36.58
C ALA A 22 -34.98 -42.19 -35.80
N LEU A 23 -35.01 -42.22 -34.46
CA LEU A 23 -33.81 -42.13 -33.63
C LEU A 23 -32.97 -43.41 -33.76
N TYR A 24 -33.58 -44.58 -33.75
CA TYR A 24 -32.89 -45.86 -33.99
C TYR A 24 -32.23 -45.91 -35.37
N VAL A 25 -32.93 -45.45 -36.42
CA VAL A 25 -32.37 -45.38 -37.77
C VAL A 25 -31.18 -44.44 -37.82
N ARG A 26 -31.27 -43.25 -37.20
CA ARG A 26 -30.19 -42.27 -37.23
C ARG A 26 -28.96 -42.67 -36.40
N ILE A 27 -29.14 -43.42 -35.31
CA ILE A 27 -28.07 -43.74 -34.36
C ILE A 27 -27.49 -45.13 -34.60
N LEU A 28 -28.34 -46.14 -34.83
CA LEU A 28 -27.96 -47.54 -34.99
C LEU A 28 -28.07 -48.03 -36.45
N ASN A 29 -28.47 -47.17 -37.39
CA ASN A 29 -28.65 -47.52 -38.81
C ASN A 29 -29.60 -48.71 -39.05
N ARG A 30 -30.61 -48.88 -38.19
CA ARG A 30 -31.68 -49.86 -38.34
C ARG A 30 -32.98 -49.34 -37.73
N ASN A 31 -34.10 -49.91 -38.16
CA ASN A 31 -35.40 -49.64 -37.52
C ASN A 31 -35.41 -50.18 -36.09
N ALA A 32 -36.19 -49.53 -35.23
CA ALA A 32 -36.52 -50.03 -33.91
C ALA A 32 -37.40 -51.28 -34.04
N THR A 33 -37.16 -52.28 -33.21
CA THR A 33 -38.06 -53.44 -33.11
C THR A 33 -39.34 -53.03 -32.37
N SER A 34 -40.43 -53.78 -32.54
CA SER A 34 -41.68 -53.53 -31.82
C SER A 34 -41.49 -53.49 -30.31
N THR A 35 -40.66 -54.39 -29.77
CA THR A 35 -40.32 -54.42 -28.34
C THR A 35 -39.55 -53.18 -27.88
N GLU A 36 -38.62 -52.66 -28.68
CA GLU A 36 -37.87 -51.44 -28.35
C GLU A 36 -38.78 -50.20 -28.35
N ILE A 37 -39.71 -50.12 -29.30
CA ILE A 37 -40.73 -49.06 -29.33
C ILE A 37 -41.64 -49.18 -28.10
N GLU A 38 -42.13 -50.38 -27.78
CA GLU A 38 -42.98 -50.62 -26.61
C GLU A 38 -42.31 -50.27 -25.28
N ILE A 39 -40.98 -50.48 -25.16
CA ILE A 39 -40.21 -50.09 -23.96
C ILE A 39 -40.01 -48.58 -23.88
N ALA A 40 -39.78 -47.90 -25.00
CA ALA A 40 -39.47 -46.47 -25.03
C ALA A 40 -40.73 -45.58 -24.92
N LEU A 41 -41.88 -46.03 -25.43
CA LEU A 41 -43.13 -45.26 -25.46
C LEU A 41 -43.60 -44.75 -24.08
N PRO A 42 -43.54 -45.53 -22.98
CA PRO A 42 -43.95 -45.07 -21.65
C PRO A 42 -43.15 -43.87 -21.11
N TYR A 43 -41.90 -43.66 -21.55
CA TYR A 43 -41.06 -42.56 -21.06
C TYR A 43 -41.61 -41.18 -21.44
N PHE A 44 -42.33 -41.07 -22.56
CA PHE A 44 -43.04 -39.84 -22.93
C PHE A 44 -44.12 -39.44 -21.91
N ALA A 45 -44.76 -40.40 -21.25
CA ALA A 45 -45.69 -40.13 -20.16
C ALA A 45 -44.99 -40.02 -18.80
N ALA A 46 -43.81 -40.63 -18.64
CA ALA A 46 -43.05 -40.63 -17.38
C ALA A 46 -42.58 -39.22 -16.97
N VAL A 47 -42.17 -38.37 -17.91
CA VAL A 47 -41.74 -36.98 -17.62
C VAL A 47 -42.84 -36.19 -16.91
N GLN A 48 -44.07 -36.27 -17.42
CA GLN A 48 -45.25 -35.65 -16.78
C GLN A 48 -45.52 -36.26 -15.40
N GLN A 49 -45.48 -37.60 -15.28
CA GLN A 49 -45.76 -38.28 -14.00
C GLN A 49 -44.71 -37.97 -12.93
N GLU A 50 -43.43 -37.86 -13.30
CA GLU A 50 -42.34 -37.47 -12.40
C GLU A 50 -42.46 -36.01 -11.98
N HIS A 51 -42.80 -35.13 -12.92
CA HIS A 51 -43.10 -33.73 -12.61
C HIS A 51 -44.26 -33.58 -11.62
N GLU A 52 -45.36 -34.32 -11.82
CA GLU A 52 -46.50 -34.34 -10.91
C GLU A 52 -46.12 -34.87 -9.51
N LYS A 53 -45.29 -35.92 -9.45
CA LYS A 53 -44.76 -36.43 -8.17
C LYS A 53 -43.92 -35.39 -7.45
N LEU A 54 -42.97 -34.75 -8.13
CA LEU A 54 -42.12 -33.70 -7.56
C LEU A 54 -42.95 -32.50 -7.08
N THR A 55 -43.94 -32.09 -7.88
CA THR A 55 -44.82 -30.98 -7.53
C THR A 55 -45.67 -31.31 -6.29
N LYS A 56 -46.17 -32.54 -6.19
CA LYS A 56 -46.90 -33.00 -5.00
C LYS A 56 -45.98 -33.03 -3.77
N LEU A 57 -44.78 -33.56 -3.89
CA LEU A 57 -43.78 -33.59 -2.81
C LEU A 57 -43.40 -32.18 -2.37
N LEU A 58 -43.21 -31.24 -3.31
CA LEU A 58 -42.95 -29.84 -3.00
C LEU A 58 -44.11 -29.23 -2.23
N ALA A 59 -45.36 -29.41 -2.68
CA ALA A 59 -46.54 -28.88 -1.99
C ALA A 59 -46.66 -29.42 -0.55
N GLU A 60 -46.46 -30.72 -0.35
CA GLU A 60 -46.45 -31.34 0.98
C GLU A 60 -45.32 -30.77 1.86
N LYS A 61 -44.12 -30.60 1.30
CA LYS A 61 -42.96 -30.05 2.01
C LYS A 61 -43.13 -28.56 2.34
N GLU A 62 -43.77 -27.79 1.47
CA GLU A 62 -44.10 -26.39 1.72
C GLU A 62 -45.11 -26.23 2.85
N GLU A 63 -46.19 -27.02 2.85
CA GLU A 63 -47.17 -27.03 3.95
C GLU A 63 -46.53 -27.49 5.27
N TRP A 64 -45.65 -28.48 5.24
CA TRP A 64 -44.88 -28.91 6.41
C TRP A 64 -43.93 -27.81 6.94
N TRP A 65 -43.28 -27.07 6.05
CA TRP A 65 -42.30 -26.05 6.43
C TRP A 65 -42.95 -24.79 7.01
N LYS A 66 -44.13 -24.39 6.52
CA LYS A 66 -44.84 -23.18 6.99
C LYS A 66 -44.92 -23.03 8.53
N PRO A 67 -45.48 -23.98 9.30
CA PRO A 67 -45.57 -23.84 10.75
C PRO A 67 -44.20 -23.89 11.43
N ILE A 68 -43.24 -24.66 10.90
CA ILE A 68 -41.88 -24.74 11.44
C ILE A 68 -41.15 -23.42 11.24
N ARG A 69 -41.26 -22.81 10.06
CA ARG A 69 -40.70 -21.50 9.74
C ARG A 69 -41.29 -20.43 10.64
N GLN A 70 -42.61 -20.45 10.86
CA GLN A 70 -43.28 -19.52 11.76
C GLN A 70 -42.77 -19.67 13.21
N GLN A 71 -42.62 -20.91 13.70
CA GLN A 71 -42.04 -21.16 15.02
C GLN A 71 -40.60 -20.65 15.11
N LYS A 72 -39.74 -20.98 14.13
CA LYS A 72 -38.36 -20.49 14.09
C LYS A 72 -38.27 -18.97 14.03
N GLU A 73 -39.20 -18.33 13.33
CA GLU A 73 -39.27 -16.87 13.27
C GLU A 73 -39.68 -16.27 14.62
N GLN A 74 -40.63 -16.88 15.32
CA GLN A 74 -40.99 -16.47 16.68
C GLN A 74 -39.81 -16.64 17.65
N GLU A 75 -39.12 -17.78 17.62
CA GLU A 75 -37.90 -18.01 18.41
C GLU A 75 -36.80 -17.00 18.07
N ARG A 76 -36.68 -16.61 16.79
CA ARG A 76 -35.73 -15.57 16.36
C ARG A 76 -36.08 -14.22 16.96
N LEU A 77 -37.34 -13.80 16.91
CA LEU A 77 -37.80 -12.53 17.48
C LEU A 77 -37.59 -12.47 19.00
N GLU A 78 -37.84 -13.58 19.70
CA GLU A 78 -37.58 -13.69 21.14
C GLU A 78 -36.09 -13.57 21.47
N LYS A 79 -35.22 -14.23 20.69
CA LYS A 79 -33.77 -14.11 20.83
C LYS A 79 -33.29 -12.68 20.53
N ILE A 80 -33.86 -11.99 19.55
CA ILE A 80 -33.54 -10.59 19.26
C ILE A 80 -33.91 -9.72 20.46
N ALA A 81 -35.14 -9.83 20.96
CA ALA A 81 -35.58 -9.05 22.11
C ALA A 81 -34.70 -9.31 23.36
N ALA A 82 -34.30 -10.57 23.58
CA ALA A 82 -33.36 -10.92 24.65
C ALA A 82 -31.98 -10.30 24.43
N ALA A 83 -31.41 -10.40 23.23
CA ALA A 83 -30.11 -9.82 22.90
C ALA A 83 -30.11 -8.29 23.01
N GLU A 84 -31.17 -7.61 22.55
CA GLU A 84 -31.35 -6.16 22.69
C GLU A 84 -31.44 -5.75 24.16
N LYS A 85 -32.19 -6.50 24.98
CA LYS A 85 -32.29 -6.25 26.42
C LYS A 85 -30.94 -6.42 27.11
N THR A 86 -30.19 -7.47 26.81
CA THR A 86 -28.85 -7.70 27.36
C THR A 86 -27.89 -6.59 26.94
N LEU A 87 -27.87 -6.21 25.65
CA LEU A 87 -27.03 -5.14 25.14
C LEU A 87 -27.36 -3.79 25.79
N ALA A 88 -28.64 -3.47 25.94
CA ALA A 88 -29.09 -2.24 26.59
C ALA A 88 -28.67 -2.18 28.06
N ALA A 89 -28.87 -3.28 28.81
CA ALA A 89 -28.43 -3.38 30.20
C ALA A 89 -26.92 -3.21 30.33
N TYR A 90 -26.15 -3.87 29.45
CA TYR A 90 -24.69 -3.76 29.45
C TYR A 90 -24.22 -2.34 29.13
N LYS A 91 -24.85 -1.64 28.19
CA LYS A 91 -24.54 -0.23 27.88
C LYS A 91 -24.72 0.69 29.09
N VAL A 92 -25.74 0.44 29.92
CA VAL A 92 -25.96 1.20 31.16
C VAL A 92 -24.85 0.91 32.18
N GLU A 93 -24.43 -0.34 32.33
CA GLU A 93 -23.31 -0.71 33.23
C GLU A 93 -21.97 -0.15 32.76
N LEU A 94 -21.74 -0.14 31.45
CA LEU A 94 -20.49 0.29 30.83
C LEU A 94 -20.30 1.82 30.89
N ALA A 95 -21.38 2.59 30.82
CA ALA A 95 -21.35 4.05 30.79
C ALA A 95 -20.44 4.70 31.87
N PRO A 96 -20.56 4.40 33.18
CA PRO A 96 -19.68 4.98 34.20
C PRO A 96 -18.21 4.56 34.04
N ARG A 97 -17.93 3.34 33.55
CA ARG A 97 -16.55 2.90 33.29
C ARG A 97 -15.92 3.68 32.15
N LEU A 98 -16.68 3.96 31.09
CA LEU A 98 -16.22 4.78 29.97
C LEU A 98 -16.00 6.24 30.39
N GLU A 99 -16.90 6.79 31.19
CA GLU A 99 -16.74 8.14 31.74
C GLU A 99 -15.47 8.25 32.59
N GLN A 100 -15.23 7.28 33.48
CA GLN A 100 -14.00 7.24 34.27
C GLN A 100 -12.75 7.09 33.38
N ALA A 101 -12.77 6.16 32.42
CA ALA A 101 -11.64 5.95 31.52
C ALA A 101 -11.32 7.19 30.67
N GLU A 102 -12.35 7.93 30.23
CA GLU A 102 -12.17 9.17 29.48
C GLU A 102 -11.64 10.30 30.37
N ALA A 103 -12.09 10.39 31.63
CA ALA A 103 -11.53 11.32 32.61
C ALA A 103 -10.05 11.03 32.89
N GLU A 104 -9.68 9.76 33.08
CA GLU A 104 -8.29 9.32 33.24
C GLU A 104 -7.45 9.62 32.00
N ARG A 105 -8.00 9.41 30.79
CA ARG A 105 -7.35 9.77 29.52
C ARG A 105 -7.07 11.26 29.45
N LYS A 106 -8.06 12.10 29.77
CA LYS A 106 -7.90 13.55 29.81
C LYS A 106 -6.83 13.99 30.81
N GLN A 107 -6.82 13.42 32.01
CA GLN A 107 -5.78 13.69 33.01
C GLN A 107 -4.38 13.31 32.51
N LYS A 108 -4.23 12.16 31.82
CA LYS A 108 -2.96 11.77 31.21
C LYS A 108 -2.50 12.75 30.13
N ILE A 109 -3.43 13.25 29.30
CA ILE A 109 -3.13 14.27 28.29
C ILE A 109 -2.65 15.56 28.98
N GLU A 110 -3.38 16.07 29.96
CA GLU A 110 -3.04 17.29 30.71
C GLU A 110 -1.69 17.15 31.43
N ALA A 111 -1.43 15.99 32.05
CA ALA A 111 -0.16 15.69 32.70
C ALA A 111 1.01 15.63 31.70
N ALA A 112 0.82 14.97 30.54
CA ALA A 112 1.85 14.88 29.51
C ALA A 112 2.15 16.26 28.89
N GLN A 113 1.11 17.08 28.65
CA GLN A 113 1.26 18.46 28.17
C GLN A 113 2.00 19.32 29.20
N SER A 114 1.62 19.22 30.47
CA SER A 114 2.29 19.96 31.55
C SER A 114 3.76 19.54 31.69
N ALA A 115 4.06 18.24 31.56
CA ALA A 115 5.41 17.71 31.61
C ALA A 115 6.28 18.16 30.42
N LEU A 116 5.68 18.36 29.23
CA LEU A 116 6.38 18.96 28.09
C LEU A 116 6.64 20.45 28.33
N ALA A 117 5.62 21.20 28.78
CA ALA A 117 5.74 22.63 29.06
C ALA A 117 6.78 22.93 30.15
N GLU A 118 6.85 22.11 31.20
CA GLU A 118 7.87 22.23 32.25
C GLU A 118 9.28 21.97 31.71
N TYR A 119 9.42 21.01 30.78
CA TYR A 119 10.70 20.75 30.14
C TYR A 119 11.10 21.91 29.22
N GLU A 120 10.15 22.43 28.44
CA GLU A 120 10.34 23.61 27.59
C GLU A 120 10.74 24.85 28.40
N SER A 121 10.17 25.06 29.59
CA SER A 121 10.58 26.17 30.46
C SER A 121 12.01 26.03 31.02
N LYS A 122 12.57 24.82 30.98
CA LYS A 122 13.93 24.49 31.43
C LYS A 122 14.85 24.13 30.26
N ILE A 123 14.43 24.36 29.01
CA ILE A 123 15.15 23.94 27.80
C ILE A 123 16.51 24.61 27.66
N GLN A 124 16.71 25.77 28.30
CA GLN A 124 17.90 26.58 28.13
C GLN A 124 19.19 25.85 28.55
N GLU A 125 19.18 25.15 29.68
CA GLU A 125 20.37 24.42 30.16
C GLU A 125 20.80 23.27 29.21
N PRO A 126 19.91 22.32 28.84
CA PRO A 126 20.28 21.27 27.89
C PRO A 126 20.59 21.83 26.49
N PHE A 127 19.94 22.92 26.09
CA PHE A 127 20.24 23.62 24.83
C PHE A 127 21.65 24.22 24.81
N GLU A 128 22.07 24.93 25.86
CA GLU A 128 23.43 25.51 25.94
C GLU A 128 24.52 24.43 26.02
N LYS A 129 24.22 23.32 26.69
CA LYS A 129 25.09 22.13 26.66
C LYS A 129 25.23 21.59 25.23
N TRP A 130 24.11 21.38 24.54
CA TRP A 130 24.11 20.93 23.15
C TRP A 130 24.88 21.89 22.23
N LEU A 131 24.69 23.19 22.35
CA LEU A 131 25.44 24.19 21.58
C LEU A 131 26.95 24.04 21.76
N THR A 132 27.39 23.84 23.00
CA THR A 132 28.82 23.64 23.32
C THR A 132 29.37 22.37 22.68
N GLU A 133 28.58 21.29 22.66
CA GLU A 133 28.93 20.03 22.00
C GLU A 133 28.98 20.16 20.46
N GLN A 134 28.24 21.10 19.86
CA GLN A 134 28.27 21.34 18.42
C GLN A 134 29.49 22.17 17.97
N LYS A 135 30.12 22.96 18.85
CA LYS A 135 31.24 23.85 18.48
C LYS A 135 32.45 23.14 17.83
N PRO A 136 32.91 21.96 18.27
CA PRO A 136 34.00 21.27 17.58
C PRO A 136 33.62 20.83 16.16
N ALA A 137 32.38 20.39 15.93
CA ALA A 137 31.89 20.08 14.59
C ALA A 137 31.64 21.34 13.75
N ALA A 138 31.45 22.49 14.41
CA ALA A 138 31.30 23.80 13.80
C ALA A 138 32.61 24.35 13.21
N GLU A 139 33.75 23.82 13.64
CA GLU A 139 35.07 24.25 13.16
C GLU A 139 35.50 23.57 11.85
N ILE A 140 34.71 22.62 11.33
CA ILE A 140 35.03 21.92 10.09
C ILE A 140 34.69 22.81 8.89
N PRO A 141 35.68 23.25 8.09
CA PRO A 141 35.42 24.09 6.94
C PRO A 141 34.73 23.28 5.84
N TRP A 142 33.56 23.74 5.42
CA TRP A 142 32.82 23.23 4.28
C TRP A 142 32.79 24.29 3.19
N ASP A 143 33.42 23.99 2.07
CA ASP A 143 33.44 24.86 0.89
C ASP A 143 32.23 24.55 0.02
N VAL A 144 31.41 25.55 -0.27
CA VAL A 144 30.21 25.37 -1.09
C VAL A 144 30.63 25.03 -2.52
N PHE A 145 30.12 23.91 -3.01
CA PHE A 145 30.34 23.48 -4.39
C PHE A 145 29.49 24.34 -5.33
N THR A 146 30.16 25.06 -6.24
CA THR A 146 29.53 26.00 -7.17
C THR A 146 29.64 25.45 -8.61
N PRO A 147 28.67 24.64 -9.07
CA PRO A 147 28.72 24.05 -10.40
C PRO A 147 28.63 25.11 -11.50
N SER A 148 29.49 24.98 -12.52
CA SER A 148 29.40 25.77 -13.75
C SER A 148 28.39 25.17 -14.74
N GLN A 149 28.03 23.90 -14.58
CA GLN A 149 27.02 23.23 -15.39
C GLN A 149 26.08 22.40 -14.52
N LEU A 150 24.79 22.54 -14.80
CA LEU A 150 23.68 21.82 -14.17
C LEU A 150 22.89 21.11 -15.26
N THR A 151 22.57 19.84 -15.06
CA THR A 151 21.73 19.08 -16.01
C THR A 151 20.81 18.13 -15.26
N ALA A 152 19.54 18.08 -15.65
CA ALA A 152 18.61 17.06 -15.18
C ALA A 152 18.19 16.18 -16.36
N SER A 153 18.38 14.87 -16.22
CA SER A 153 18.05 13.88 -17.26
C SER A 153 16.56 13.83 -17.62
N ASN A 154 15.67 14.15 -16.67
CA ASN A 154 14.23 14.31 -16.90
C ASN A 154 13.85 15.65 -17.55
N LYS A 155 14.84 16.51 -17.85
CA LYS A 155 14.68 17.86 -18.41
C LYS A 155 14.00 18.85 -17.44
N ALA A 156 14.08 18.62 -16.14
CA ALA A 156 13.77 19.64 -15.14
C ALA A 156 14.76 20.83 -15.27
N GLU A 157 14.28 22.04 -15.01
CA GLU A 157 15.16 23.19 -14.83
C GLU A 157 15.83 23.11 -13.45
N LEU A 158 17.14 23.36 -13.41
CA LEU A 158 17.94 23.48 -12.20
C LEU A 158 18.49 24.90 -12.15
N LYS A 159 18.12 25.66 -11.11
CA LYS A 159 18.54 27.05 -10.94
C LYS A 159 19.40 27.20 -9.69
N GLN A 160 20.66 27.57 -9.89
CA GLN A 160 21.55 27.96 -8.80
C GLN A 160 21.12 29.32 -8.21
N GLN A 161 21.15 29.42 -6.88
CA GLN A 161 20.85 30.63 -6.11
C GLN A 161 22.14 31.27 -5.57
N GLU A 162 22.04 32.51 -5.08
CA GLU A 162 23.19 33.30 -4.60
C GLU A 162 23.93 32.66 -3.41
N ASP A 163 23.21 31.89 -2.58
CA ASP A 163 23.77 31.16 -1.43
C ASP A 163 24.44 29.82 -1.82
N GLY A 164 24.47 29.51 -3.12
CA GLY A 164 25.00 28.28 -3.70
C GLY A 164 24.04 27.08 -3.63
N SER A 165 22.81 27.27 -3.14
CA SER A 165 21.76 26.25 -3.26
C SER A 165 21.24 26.16 -4.71
N ILE A 166 20.60 25.05 -5.03
CA ILE A 166 20.04 24.75 -6.34
C ILE A 166 18.56 24.41 -6.13
N LEU A 167 17.69 25.12 -6.84
CA LEU A 167 16.26 24.87 -6.87
C LEU A 167 15.88 24.19 -8.18
N ALA A 168 15.15 23.07 -8.07
CA ALA A 168 14.68 22.28 -9.19
C ALA A 168 13.18 22.54 -9.46
N THR A 169 12.78 22.50 -10.72
CA THR A 169 11.35 22.45 -11.09
C THR A 169 10.83 21.01 -11.10
N ALA A 170 9.55 20.82 -10.77
CA ALA A 170 8.92 19.50 -10.83
C ALA A 170 8.82 18.98 -12.27
N LYS A 171 9.30 17.75 -12.50
CA LYS A 171 9.15 17.05 -13.78
C LYS A 171 9.14 15.53 -13.56
N ASP A 172 8.08 14.88 -14.03
CA ASP A 172 7.95 13.43 -13.93
C ASP A 172 9.05 12.70 -14.72
N GLY A 173 9.51 11.57 -14.16
CA GLY A 173 10.52 10.71 -14.76
C GLY A 173 11.39 10.05 -13.69
N ILE A 174 12.17 9.06 -14.09
CA ILE A 174 13.32 8.60 -13.31
C ILE A 174 14.58 9.14 -13.96
N GLY A 175 15.62 9.38 -13.18
CA GLY A 175 16.87 9.85 -13.73
C GLY A 175 17.84 10.34 -12.67
N ASN A 176 18.63 11.33 -13.03
CA ASN A 176 19.63 11.96 -12.18
C ASN A 176 19.75 13.48 -12.45
N TYR A 177 20.28 14.18 -11.45
CA TYR A 177 20.91 15.48 -11.60
C TYR A 177 22.42 15.29 -11.80
N GLU A 178 23.02 16.04 -12.72
CA GLU A 178 24.47 16.15 -12.92
C GLU A 178 24.92 17.57 -12.65
N LEU A 179 25.92 17.70 -11.78
CA LEU A 179 26.49 18.97 -11.36
C LEU A 179 27.99 18.92 -11.65
N ILE A 180 28.49 19.84 -12.46
CA ILE A 180 29.88 19.84 -12.91
C ILE A 180 30.52 21.17 -12.55
N ALA A 181 31.72 21.14 -11.97
CA ALA A 181 32.56 22.31 -11.75
C ALA A 181 34.01 22.02 -12.11
N GLN A 182 34.77 23.06 -12.45
CA GLN A 182 36.22 22.99 -12.46
C GLN A 182 36.75 23.27 -11.05
N ILE A 183 37.73 22.49 -10.62
CA ILE A 183 38.37 22.63 -9.32
C ILE A 183 39.89 22.79 -9.48
N GLU A 184 40.46 23.62 -8.62
CA GLU A 184 41.92 23.78 -8.48
C GLU A 184 42.53 22.59 -7.72
N PRO A 185 43.87 22.39 -7.76
CA PRO A 185 44.54 21.37 -6.98
C PRO A 185 44.16 21.44 -5.49
N THR A 186 43.70 20.32 -4.94
CA THR A 186 43.13 20.26 -3.59
C THR A 186 43.12 18.81 -3.08
N THR A 187 42.67 18.61 -1.84
CA THR A 187 42.35 17.30 -1.27
C THR A 187 40.88 17.25 -0.92
N LEU A 188 40.16 16.24 -1.39
CA LEU A 188 38.76 16.00 -1.03
C LEU A 188 38.67 14.84 -0.03
N GLN A 189 38.02 15.08 1.10
CA GLN A 189 37.76 14.04 2.10
C GLN A 189 36.28 13.66 2.20
N ALA A 190 35.36 14.61 2.09
CA ALA A 190 33.93 14.33 2.14
C ALA A 190 33.10 15.36 1.37
N PHE A 191 31.87 14.94 1.07
CA PHE A 191 30.82 15.74 0.47
C PHE A 191 29.67 15.88 1.47
N ARG A 192 28.97 17.00 1.43
CA ARG A 192 27.73 17.22 2.17
C ARG A 192 26.62 17.57 1.19
N LEU A 193 25.49 16.90 1.34
CA LEU A 193 24.24 17.21 0.65
C LEU A 193 23.26 17.75 1.69
N GLU A 194 22.88 19.01 1.58
CA GLU A 194 21.80 19.61 2.36
C GLU A 194 20.53 19.63 1.50
N ALA A 195 19.46 18.99 1.97
CA ALA A 195 18.12 19.03 1.40
C ALA A 195 17.33 20.14 2.12
N LEU A 196 17.12 21.26 1.43
CA LEU A 196 16.69 22.54 2.02
C LEU A 196 15.19 22.76 1.83
N THR A 197 14.57 23.44 2.80
CA THR A 197 13.20 23.93 2.65
C THR A 197 13.12 25.16 1.78
N ASP A 198 11.97 25.36 1.15
CA ASP A 198 11.67 26.58 0.40
C ASP A 198 10.15 26.79 0.32
N PRO A 199 9.61 28.00 0.57
CA PRO A 199 8.19 28.29 0.38
C PRO A 199 7.65 28.01 -1.03
N GLN A 200 8.53 27.96 -2.04
CA GLN A 200 8.17 27.62 -3.41
C GLN A 200 7.96 26.11 -3.63
N LEU A 201 8.39 25.26 -2.68
CA LEU A 201 8.23 23.81 -2.75
C LEU A 201 6.93 23.35 -2.10
N PRO A 202 6.27 22.29 -2.63
CA PRO A 202 5.12 21.70 -1.97
C PRO A 202 5.47 21.21 -0.56
N GLY A 203 4.57 21.48 0.41
CA GLY A 203 4.79 21.10 1.81
C GLY A 203 6.03 21.72 2.46
N MET A 204 6.54 22.84 1.94
CA MET A 204 7.83 23.45 2.30
C MET A 204 9.07 22.64 1.89
N GLY A 205 8.91 21.58 1.08
CA GLY A 205 10.01 20.73 0.63
C GLY A 205 10.48 19.74 1.70
N PRO A 206 11.75 19.27 1.62
CA PRO A 206 12.77 19.62 0.63
C PRO A 206 12.59 18.94 -0.74
N GLY A 207 11.64 18.03 -0.89
CA GLY A 207 11.30 17.37 -2.16
C GLY A 207 10.24 18.07 -3.00
N LEU A 208 10.05 17.59 -4.23
CA LEU A 208 9.10 18.10 -5.23
C LEU A 208 7.68 17.50 -5.21
N PRO A 209 7.43 16.26 -4.74
CA PRO A 209 6.06 15.75 -4.61
C PRO A 209 5.24 16.55 -3.58
N PRO A 210 3.89 16.47 -3.64
CA PRO A 210 3.01 17.19 -2.72
C PRO A 210 3.26 16.93 -1.22
N ASN A 211 3.83 15.78 -0.86
CA ASN A 211 4.18 15.45 0.52
C ASN A 211 5.52 16.05 0.99
N GLY A 212 6.28 16.74 0.13
CA GLY A 212 7.58 17.33 0.46
C GLY A 212 8.74 16.34 0.57
N ASN A 213 8.54 15.04 0.31
CA ASN A 213 9.59 14.02 0.42
C ASN A 213 10.41 13.88 -0.88
N PHE A 214 11.58 13.27 -0.82
CA PHE A 214 12.41 12.92 -1.98
C PHE A 214 13.00 11.52 -1.82
N VAL A 215 13.57 10.96 -2.90
CA VAL A 215 14.35 9.73 -2.82
C VAL A 215 15.62 9.90 -3.65
N VAL A 216 16.76 10.08 -2.99
CA VAL A 216 18.09 10.02 -3.63
C VAL A 216 18.55 8.57 -3.63
N THR A 217 18.41 7.88 -4.76
CA THR A 217 18.74 6.45 -4.89
C THR A 217 20.24 6.18 -4.85
N GLU A 218 21.07 7.08 -5.38
CA GLU A 218 22.53 6.92 -5.40
C GLU A 218 23.21 8.29 -5.53
N PHE A 219 24.36 8.47 -4.86
CA PHE A 219 25.21 9.66 -4.92
C PHE A 219 26.61 9.28 -5.39
N GLU A 220 26.96 9.68 -6.61
CA GLU A 220 28.27 9.37 -7.21
C GLU A 220 29.09 10.63 -7.44
N VAL A 221 30.41 10.47 -7.37
CA VAL A 221 31.37 11.54 -7.64
C VAL A 221 32.44 11.03 -8.59
N PHE A 222 32.79 11.85 -9.59
CA PHE A 222 33.82 11.56 -10.59
C PHE A 222 34.78 12.72 -10.72
N ILE A 223 36.05 12.41 -10.99
CA ILE A 223 37.11 13.39 -11.25
C ILE A 223 37.71 13.11 -12.62
N LYS A 224 37.94 14.17 -13.39
CA LYS A 224 38.62 14.09 -14.69
C LYS A 224 39.65 15.22 -14.82
N PRO A 225 40.95 14.94 -15.03
CA PRO A 225 41.94 15.98 -15.29
C PRO A 225 41.59 16.83 -16.52
N LEU A 226 41.80 18.15 -16.44
CA LEU A 226 41.60 19.04 -17.59
C LEU A 226 42.79 19.03 -18.57
N SER A 227 43.94 18.50 -18.14
CA SER A 227 45.13 18.33 -18.98
C SER A 227 44.95 17.30 -20.10
N ASP A 228 44.03 16.34 -19.92
CA ASP A 228 43.66 15.36 -20.93
C ASP A 228 42.13 15.38 -21.18
N PRO A 229 41.67 16.07 -22.24
CA PRO A 229 40.26 16.09 -22.62
C PRO A 229 39.67 14.71 -22.95
N ASN A 230 40.49 13.70 -23.25
CA ASN A 230 40.05 12.34 -23.56
C ASN A 230 40.11 11.40 -22.34
N ALA A 231 40.60 11.87 -21.19
CA ALA A 231 40.63 11.07 -19.98
C ALA A 231 39.21 10.61 -19.59
N THR A 232 39.08 9.34 -19.25
CA THR A 232 37.86 8.79 -18.66
C THR A 232 37.70 9.33 -17.24
N PRO A 233 36.52 9.87 -16.86
CA PRO A 233 36.26 10.26 -15.48
C PRO A 233 36.47 9.09 -14.51
N VAL A 234 37.26 9.31 -13.47
CA VAL A 234 37.57 8.31 -12.44
C VAL A 234 36.58 8.45 -11.29
N PRO A 235 35.88 7.37 -10.89
CA PRO A 235 34.96 7.43 -9.76
C PRO A 235 35.71 7.58 -8.43
N VAL A 236 35.21 8.47 -7.58
CA VAL A 236 35.66 8.61 -6.20
C VAL A 236 34.91 7.60 -5.33
N LYS A 237 35.66 6.71 -4.66
CA LYS A 237 35.06 5.72 -3.75
C LYS A 237 34.61 6.38 -2.45
N LEU A 238 33.30 6.32 -2.19
CA LEU A 238 32.68 6.72 -0.92
C LEU A 238 32.56 5.47 -0.04
N ASP A 239 32.80 5.62 1.27
CA ASP A 239 32.88 4.47 2.22
C ASP A 239 31.99 4.65 3.44
N ARG A 240 31.63 5.90 3.78
CA ARG A 240 30.78 6.21 4.94
C ARG A 240 29.77 7.28 4.59
N ALA A 241 28.49 6.96 4.75
CA ALA A 241 27.42 7.94 4.68
C ALA A 241 26.71 8.09 6.03
N GLN A 242 26.37 9.32 6.39
CA GLN A 242 25.61 9.67 7.60
C GLN A 242 24.53 10.68 7.21
N ALA A 243 23.36 10.61 7.83
CA ALA A 243 22.29 11.59 7.68
C ALA A 243 21.72 11.95 9.04
N ASP A 244 21.11 13.12 9.15
CA ASP A 244 20.41 13.55 10.37
C ASP A 244 19.13 12.73 10.63
N PHE A 245 18.46 12.33 9.56
CA PHE A 245 17.32 11.43 9.59
C PHE A 245 17.31 10.52 8.36
N SER A 246 16.70 9.34 8.46
CA SER A 246 16.40 8.47 7.33
C SER A 246 15.04 7.83 7.53
N GLN A 247 14.21 7.87 6.51
CA GLN A 247 12.94 7.16 6.46
C GLN A 247 13.18 5.65 6.61
N ASP A 248 12.28 4.96 7.29
CA ASP A 248 12.32 3.49 7.39
C ASP A 248 12.35 2.83 6.00
N GLY A 249 13.31 1.93 5.79
CA GLY A 249 13.57 1.30 4.48
C GLY A 249 14.37 2.15 3.46
N PHE A 250 14.81 3.35 3.83
CA PHE A 250 15.61 4.26 2.98
C PHE A 250 16.81 4.82 3.77
N ASP A 251 17.67 3.92 4.26
CA ASP A 251 18.91 4.26 4.99
C ASP A 251 19.92 4.91 4.02
N ILE A 252 20.46 6.08 4.42
CA ILE A 252 21.48 6.84 3.69
C ILE A 252 22.66 6.00 3.17
N LYS A 253 23.04 4.91 3.85
CA LYS A 253 24.12 4.02 3.41
C LYS A 253 23.86 3.36 2.06
N THR A 254 22.58 3.13 1.73
CA THR A 254 22.16 2.55 0.45
C THR A 254 22.19 3.56 -0.69
N ALA A 255 22.52 4.82 -0.42
CA ALA A 255 22.74 5.85 -1.45
C ALA A 255 24.20 5.91 -1.93
N ILE A 256 25.09 5.02 -1.46
CA ILE A 256 26.49 4.91 -1.90
C ILE A 256 26.94 3.44 -2.11
N ASP A 257 25.99 2.51 -2.25
CA ASP A 257 26.27 1.07 -2.30
C ASP A 257 26.38 0.51 -3.74
N GLY A 258 26.16 1.36 -4.76
CA GLY A 258 26.16 0.98 -6.16
C GLY A 258 24.83 0.41 -6.66
N SER A 259 23.81 0.31 -5.79
CA SER A 259 22.46 -0.11 -6.15
C SER A 259 21.59 1.11 -6.43
N MET A 260 20.90 1.09 -7.57
CA MET A 260 19.93 2.12 -7.96
C MET A 260 18.51 1.56 -8.03
N ALA A 261 18.17 0.64 -7.12
CA ALA A 261 16.87 -0.01 -7.11
C ALA A 261 15.73 1.01 -6.98
N ALA A 262 14.63 0.77 -7.69
CA ALA A 262 13.51 1.72 -7.74
C ALA A 262 12.66 1.76 -6.46
N ASN A 263 12.90 0.85 -5.51
CA ASN A 263 12.17 0.73 -4.24
C ASN A 263 13.15 0.40 -3.11
N SER A 264 12.85 0.88 -1.90
CA SER A 264 13.59 0.57 -0.67
C SER A 264 15.12 0.74 -0.79
N ASN A 265 15.55 1.80 -1.48
CA ASN A 265 16.94 2.09 -1.78
C ASN A 265 17.15 3.59 -1.84
N GLY A 266 18.27 4.04 -1.30
CA GLY A 266 18.63 5.44 -1.22
C GLY A 266 18.18 6.12 0.07
N TRP A 267 18.21 7.44 0.04
CA TRP A 267 17.87 8.31 1.16
C TRP A 267 16.55 9.05 0.93
N ALA A 268 15.68 8.98 1.93
CA ALA A 268 14.40 9.69 1.99
C ALA A 268 14.12 10.15 3.44
N VAL A 269 13.17 11.08 3.62
CA VAL A 269 12.98 11.78 4.91
C VAL A 269 11.56 11.74 5.46
N SER A 270 10.62 11.02 4.83
CA SER A 270 9.27 10.86 5.39
C SER A 270 9.30 10.11 6.74
N PRO A 271 8.49 10.50 7.74
CA PRO A 271 7.48 11.56 7.73
C PRO A 271 8.01 12.94 8.16
N GLN A 272 9.33 13.12 8.33
CA GLN A 272 9.95 14.39 8.70
C GLN A 272 10.11 15.29 7.46
N VAL A 273 9.00 15.80 6.94
CA VAL A 273 8.99 16.70 5.77
C VAL A 273 8.77 18.15 6.20
N GLY A 274 8.99 19.11 5.31
CA GLY A 274 8.85 20.54 5.57
C GLY A 274 9.93 21.13 6.46
N ILE A 275 11.05 20.42 6.64
CA ILE A 275 12.24 20.85 7.38
C ILE A 275 13.51 20.50 6.62
N THR A 276 14.60 21.21 6.91
CA THR A 276 15.91 20.95 6.31
C THR A 276 16.51 19.66 6.87
N HIS A 277 17.04 18.84 5.97
CA HIS A 277 17.79 17.60 6.25
C HIS A 277 19.16 17.65 5.59
N TRP A 278 20.12 16.85 6.05
CA TRP A 278 21.42 16.77 5.40
C TRP A 278 22.10 15.43 5.61
N ALA A 279 22.97 15.10 4.67
CA ALA A 279 23.81 13.93 4.69
C ALA A 279 25.27 14.29 4.40
N THR A 280 26.20 13.50 4.94
CA THR A 280 27.62 13.53 4.57
C THR A 280 28.04 12.21 3.94
N PHE A 281 28.88 12.30 2.92
CA PHE A 281 29.46 11.18 2.19
C PHE A 281 30.98 11.29 2.24
N GLN A 282 31.61 10.46 3.05
CA GLN A 282 33.05 10.42 3.22
C GLN A 282 33.69 9.51 2.19
N THR A 283 34.77 10.01 1.59
CA THR A 283 35.66 9.21 0.73
C THR A 283 36.34 8.10 1.54
N LYS A 284 36.65 6.99 0.86
CA LYS A 284 37.38 5.87 1.46
C LYS A 284 38.80 6.26 1.90
N GLU A 285 39.45 7.06 1.07
CA GLU A 285 40.79 7.62 1.29
C GLU A 285 40.78 9.08 0.81
N PRO A 286 41.62 9.97 1.41
CA PRO A 286 41.75 11.34 0.94
C PRO A 286 42.07 11.36 -0.56
N VAL A 287 41.26 12.08 -1.34
CA VAL A 287 41.45 12.18 -2.79
C VAL A 287 42.30 13.40 -3.11
N VAL A 288 43.58 13.17 -3.38
CA VAL A 288 44.54 14.22 -3.74
C VAL A 288 44.44 14.52 -5.23
N ILE A 289 44.13 15.77 -5.56
CA ILE A 289 44.03 16.29 -6.92
C ILE A 289 45.21 17.23 -7.15
N SER A 290 46.14 16.81 -8.01
CA SER A 290 47.41 17.52 -8.22
C SER A 290 47.35 18.60 -9.31
N GLU A 291 46.33 18.59 -10.14
CA GLU A 291 46.16 19.53 -11.26
C GLU A 291 44.69 19.94 -11.40
N LYS A 292 44.45 21.00 -12.18
CA LYS A 292 43.08 21.46 -12.47
C LYS A 292 42.26 20.33 -13.07
N SER A 293 41.12 20.06 -12.46
CA SER A 293 40.28 18.92 -12.81
C SER A 293 38.82 19.33 -12.89
N GLU A 294 38.03 18.56 -13.62
CA GLU A 294 36.58 18.57 -13.57
C GLU A 294 36.11 17.67 -12.43
N LEU A 295 35.25 18.20 -11.55
CA LEU A 295 34.53 17.46 -10.52
C LEU A 295 33.08 17.34 -10.94
N LYS A 296 32.61 16.11 -11.16
CA LYS A 296 31.24 15.79 -11.52
C LYS A 296 30.56 15.06 -10.37
N ILE A 297 29.42 15.57 -9.93
CA ILE A 297 28.55 14.95 -8.93
C ILE A 297 27.26 14.51 -9.62
N VAL A 298 26.82 13.27 -9.36
CA VAL A 298 25.60 12.69 -9.92
C VAL A 298 24.67 12.26 -8.79
N ILE A 299 23.47 12.83 -8.75
CA ILE A 299 22.44 12.52 -7.77
C ILE A 299 21.32 11.76 -8.47
N HIS A 300 21.34 10.44 -8.35
CA HIS A 300 20.35 9.54 -8.96
C HIS A 300 19.07 9.53 -8.14
N GLN A 301 17.94 9.58 -8.84
CA GLN A 301 16.59 9.69 -8.30
C GLN A 301 15.66 8.82 -9.16
N ARG A 302 15.61 7.54 -8.81
CA ARG A 302 15.00 6.49 -9.65
C ARG A 302 13.82 5.78 -9.00
N TYR A 303 13.22 6.40 -7.98
CA TYR A 303 12.08 5.84 -7.27
C TYR A 303 10.89 5.58 -8.20
N THR A 304 10.20 4.45 -7.97
CA THR A 304 9.23 3.85 -8.90
C THR A 304 8.10 4.79 -9.34
N ASP A 305 7.73 5.75 -8.49
CA ASP A 305 6.62 6.66 -8.74
C ASP A 305 6.96 7.82 -9.69
N LYS A 306 8.24 7.96 -10.04
CA LYS A 306 8.78 8.94 -11.00
C LYS A 306 8.62 10.41 -10.57
N LYS A 307 8.33 10.66 -9.30
CA LYS A 307 8.00 12.01 -8.79
C LYS A 307 8.86 12.44 -7.61
N HIS A 308 9.42 11.52 -6.83
CA HIS A 308 10.23 11.81 -5.64
C HIS A 308 11.62 12.37 -5.94
N TRP A 309 11.63 13.54 -6.58
CA TRP A 309 12.82 14.33 -6.84
C TRP A 309 13.09 15.31 -5.70
N LEU A 310 14.36 15.53 -5.42
CA LEU A 310 14.90 16.55 -4.55
C LEU A 310 14.62 17.92 -5.16
N GLY A 311 14.00 18.81 -4.36
CA GLY A 311 13.49 20.10 -4.81
C GLY A 311 14.49 21.23 -4.61
N LYS A 312 14.98 21.45 -3.40
CA LYS A 312 16.04 22.43 -3.14
C LYS A 312 17.16 21.78 -2.36
N PHE A 313 18.39 22.02 -2.78
CA PHE A 313 19.55 21.41 -2.14
C PHE A 313 20.83 22.23 -2.30
N ARG A 314 21.82 21.96 -1.45
CA ARG A 314 23.15 22.55 -1.52
C ARG A 314 24.20 21.45 -1.36
N ILE A 315 25.29 21.56 -2.13
CA ILE A 315 26.43 20.67 -2.01
C ILE A 315 27.62 21.43 -1.43
N SER A 316 28.38 20.81 -0.53
CA SER A 316 29.66 21.33 -0.05
C SER A 316 30.71 20.23 0.01
N THR A 317 31.98 20.60 -0.02
CA THR A 317 33.14 19.69 0.10
C THR A 317 34.01 20.08 1.28
N THR A 318 34.78 19.13 1.82
CA THR A 318 35.78 19.43 2.85
C THR A 318 37.05 18.62 2.67
N ALA A 319 38.18 19.22 3.04
CA ALA A 319 39.50 18.59 3.15
C ALA A 319 39.84 18.14 4.58
N HIS A 320 38.92 18.33 5.54
CA HIS A 320 39.15 17.98 6.95
C HIS A 320 39.49 16.50 7.12
N SER A 321 40.42 16.19 8.01
CA SER A 321 40.86 14.81 8.27
C SER A 321 39.73 13.92 8.79
N THR A 322 39.82 12.61 8.51
CA THR A 322 38.82 11.63 8.93
C THR A 322 38.92 11.30 10.43
N PRO A 323 37.80 10.96 11.11
CA PRO A 323 36.44 10.87 10.56
C PRO A 323 35.76 12.24 10.43
N VAL A 324 35.00 12.44 9.35
CA VAL A 324 34.18 13.64 9.19
C VAL A 324 32.85 13.43 9.93
N PRO A 325 32.56 14.17 11.02
CA PRO A 325 31.28 14.08 11.71
C PRO A 325 30.15 14.59 10.81
N LEU A 326 28.91 14.21 11.13
CA LEU A 326 27.74 14.75 10.44
C LEU A 326 27.69 16.29 10.55
N GLY A 327 27.91 16.81 11.76
CA GLY A 327 27.88 18.23 12.09
C GLY A 327 26.52 18.89 11.81
N LEU A 328 26.44 20.21 12.01
CA LEU A 328 25.25 21.00 11.66
C LEU A 328 25.28 21.43 10.18
N PRO A 329 24.11 21.61 9.54
CA PRO A 329 24.03 22.22 8.21
C PRO A 329 24.54 23.67 8.27
N LYS A 330 24.97 24.21 7.13
CA LYS A 330 25.72 25.48 7.06
C LYS A 330 24.94 26.66 7.67
N ASP A 331 23.63 26.72 7.48
CA ASP A 331 22.85 27.87 7.95
C ASP A 331 22.72 27.83 9.48
N LEU A 332 22.45 26.67 10.08
CA LEU A 332 22.44 26.51 11.54
C LEU A 332 23.82 26.70 12.14
N LEU A 333 24.85 26.22 11.46
CA LEU A 333 26.24 26.43 11.85
C LEU A 333 26.59 27.92 11.90
N ALA A 334 26.17 28.70 10.90
CA ALA A 334 26.37 30.15 10.89
C ALA A 334 25.72 30.80 12.13
N LEU A 335 24.53 30.33 12.54
CA LEU A 335 23.86 30.82 13.75
C LEU A 335 24.62 30.46 15.03
N VAL A 336 25.16 29.24 15.14
CA VAL A 336 25.96 28.80 16.31
C VAL A 336 27.23 29.64 16.49
N ASN A 337 27.82 30.11 15.39
CA ASN A 337 29.05 30.89 15.39
C ASN A 337 28.84 32.40 15.64
N LEU A 338 27.60 32.88 15.71
CA LEU A 338 27.32 34.27 16.05
C LEU A 338 27.64 34.54 17.52
N ALA A 339 28.39 35.63 17.77
CA ALA A 339 28.68 36.08 19.14
C ALA A 339 27.40 36.48 19.89
N GLU A 340 26.46 37.12 19.19
CA GLU A 340 25.13 37.47 19.69
C GLU A 340 24.08 37.00 18.69
N ARG A 341 23.02 36.38 19.19
CA ARG A 341 21.90 35.85 18.39
C ARG A 341 20.63 36.64 18.71
N THR A 342 19.85 36.98 17.68
CA THR A 342 18.50 37.53 17.86
C THR A 342 17.56 36.48 18.49
N PRO A 343 16.43 36.90 19.10
CA PRO A 343 15.43 35.97 19.62
C PRO A 343 14.96 34.94 18.58
N GLU A 344 14.80 35.36 17.33
CA GLU A 344 14.36 34.51 16.22
C GLU A 344 15.41 33.46 15.86
N GLN A 345 16.69 33.86 15.76
CA GLN A 345 17.80 32.94 15.49
C GLN A 345 18.00 31.93 16.63
N ASN A 346 17.80 32.37 17.88
CA ASN A 346 17.88 31.48 19.02
C ASN A 346 16.72 30.47 19.02
N GLN A 347 15.51 30.93 18.68
CA GLN A 347 14.34 30.07 18.56
C GLN A 347 14.50 29.04 17.44
N GLU A 348 15.14 29.40 16.32
CA GLU A 348 15.45 28.45 15.24
C GLU A 348 16.35 27.31 15.72
N LEU A 349 17.44 27.64 16.43
CA LEU A 349 18.35 26.66 17.01
C LEU A 349 17.68 25.79 18.08
N ILE A 350 16.84 26.38 18.94
CA ILE A 350 16.05 25.62 19.92
C ILE A 350 15.09 24.66 19.22
N SER A 351 14.39 25.14 18.18
CA SER A 351 13.43 24.33 17.42
C SER A 351 14.12 23.16 16.71
N PHE A 352 15.36 23.36 16.27
CA PHE A 352 16.21 22.30 15.76
C PHE A 352 16.62 21.32 16.88
N PHE A 353 17.16 21.83 17.99
CA PHE A 353 17.59 21.03 19.13
C PHE A 353 16.47 20.10 19.63
N GLN A 354 15.26 20.62 19.78
CA GLN A 354 14.07 19.87 20.20
C GLN A 354 13.78 18.65 19.31
N ARG A 355 14.14 18.66 18.03
CA ARG A 355 13.95 17.50 17.12
C ARG A 355 14.86 16.33 17.46
N SER A 356 16.10 16.62 17.86
CA SER A 356 17.11 15.62 18.22
C SER A 356 17.14 15.28 19.71
N ASP A 357 16.58 16.15 20.56
CA ASP A 357 16.62 16.00 22.00
C ASP A 357 15.72 14.86 22.48
N ALA A 358 16.34 13.83 23.07
CA ALA A 358 15.65 12.59 23.44
C ALA A 358 14.54 12.81 24.48
N GLU A 359 14.75 13.71 25.44
CA GLU A 359 13.76 14.02 26.47
C GLU A 359 12.58 14.80 25.89
N TYR A 360 12.82 15.77 25.00
CA TYR A 360 11.76 16.45 24.25
C TYR A 360 10.92 15.45 23.44
N GLN A 361 11.57 14.58 22.64
CA GLN A 361 10.88 13.61 21.81
C GLN A 361 10.07 12.60 22.63
N LYS A 362 10.62 12.13 23.75
CA LYS A 362 9.91 11.24 24.69
C LYS A 362 8.65 11.89 25.25
N ARG A 363 8.71 13.15 25.65
CA ARG A 363 7.56 13.90 26.19
C ARG A 363 6.51 14.18 25.11
N LYS A 364 6.95 14.56 23.91
CA LYS A 364 6.07 14.72 22.75
C LYS A 364 5.36 13.41 22.38
N ALA A 365 6.08 12.28 22.41
CA ALA A 365 5.51 10.96 22.20
C ALA A 365 4.48 10.58 23.28
N ALA A 366 4.73 10.94 24.56
CA ALA A 366 3.78 10.71 25.64
C ALA A 366 2.45 11.46 25.43
N ILE A 367 2.47 12.67 24.87
CA ILE A 367 1.24 13.39 24.47
C ILE A 367 0.51 12.60 23.39
N GLY A 368 1.22 12.17 22.33
CA GLY A 368 0.63 11.38 21.25
C GLY A 368 0.02 10.06 21.74
N GLU A 369 0.70 9.37 22.66
CA GLU A 369 0.20 8.14 23.28
C GLU A 369 -1.07 8.39 24.10
N ALA A 370 -1.07 9.42 24.94
CA ALA A 370 -2.22 9.78 25.78
C ALA A 370 -3.44 10.23 24.95
N GLN A 371 -3.21 10.79 23.77
CA GLN A 371 -4.26 11.24 22.85
C GLN A 371 -4.94 10.10 22.07
N LYS A 372 -4.37 8.89 22.05
CA LYS A 372 -5.00 7.75 21.40
C LYS A 372 -6.41 7.52 21.95
N PRO A 373 -7.39 7.17 21.10
CA PRO A 373 -8.74 6.87 21.57
C PRO A 373 -8.73 5.64 22.48
N LEU A 374 -9.71 5.58 23.39
CA LEU A 374 -9.92 4.38 24.19
C LEU A 374 -10.21 3.19 23.28
N PRO A 375 -9.65 1.99 23.57
CA PRO A 375 -9.97 0.80 22.81
C PRO A 375 -11.46 0.46 22.97
N PRO A 376 -12.10 -0.17 21.97
CA PRO A 376 -13.47 -0.66 22.09
C PRO A 376 -13.60 -1.67 23.23
N ASP A 377 -14.72 -1.64 23.96
CA ASP A 377 -15.00 -2.63 24.99
C ASP A 377 -15.26 -4.02 24.37
N PRO A 378 -14.52 -5.08 24.75
CA PRO A 378 -14.64 -6.40 24.13
C PRO A 378 -16.02 -7.04 24.28
N GLU A 379 -16.68 -6.82 25.42
CA GLU A 379 -17.99 -7.43 25.70
C GLU A 379 -19.10 -6.69 24.96
N LEU A 380 -19.00 -5.36 24.83
CA LEU A 380 -19.88 -4.57 23.98
C LEU A 380 -19.81 -5.07 22.53
N VAL A 381 -18.61 -5.23 21.98
CA VAL A 381 -18.40 -5.76 20.62
C VAL A 381 -19.00 -7.16 20.48
N ARG A 382 -18.80 -8.03 21.49
CA ARG A 382 -19.37 -9.38 21.50
C ARG A 382 -20.90 -9.35 21.47
N LEU A 383 -21.52 -8.52 22.31
CA LEU A 383 -22.99 -8.41 22.41
C LEU A 383 -23.61 -7.82 21.14
N GLU A 384 -22.97 -6.82 20.53
CA GLU A 384 -23.38 -6.29 19.22
C GLU A 384 -23.27 -7.37 18.12
N GLY A 385 -22.21 -8.19 18.18
CA GLY A 385 -22.05 -9.37 17.31
C GLY A 385 -23.16 -10.40 17.49
N VAL A 386 -23.55 -10.70 18.73
CA VAL A 386 -24.66 -11.63 19.05
C VAL A 386 -25.99 -11.09 18.51
N LEU A 387 -26.29 -9.80 18.72
CA LEU A 387 -27.50 -9.17 18.20
C LEU A 387 -27.53 -9.26 16.67
N LYS A 388 -26.44 -8.88 16.00
CA LYS A 388 -26.31 -8.95 14.54
C LYS A 388 -26.51 -10.37 14.00
N ALA A 389 -25.89 -11.37 14.64
CA ALA A 389 -26.05 -12.77 14.24
C ALA A 389 -27.50 -13.25 14.39
N THR A 390 -28.18 -12.82 15.45
CA THR A 390 -29.57 -13.21 15.73
C THR A 390 -30.57 -12.51 14.79
N GLN A 391 -30.25 -11.33 14.29
CA GLN A 391 -31.05 -10.61 13.30
C GLN A 391 -31.04 -11.25 11.90
N ALA A 392 -30.14 -12.19 11.64
CA ALA A 392 -30.11 -12.91 10.37
C ALA A 392 -31.45 -13.63 10.11
N PRO A 393 -32.01 -13.58 8.88
CA PRO A 393 -33.31 -14.17 8.59
C PRO A 393 -33.28 -15.69 8.77
N VAL A 394 -34.43 -16.28 9.11
CA VAL A 394 -34.59 -17.75 9.13
C VAL A 394 -34.41 -18.28 7.71
N ALA A 395 -33.34 -19.06 7.51
CA ALA A 395 -33.11 -19.77 6.26
C ALA A 395 -34.16 -20.86 6.05
N ASP A 396 -34.57 -21.05 4.80
CA ASP A 396 -35.45 -22.15 4.42
C ASP A 396 -34.75 -23.51 4.61
N ASP A 397 -35.55 -24.56 4.81
CA ASP A 397 -35.06 -25.94 4.90
C ASP A 397 -34.28 -26.30 3.62
N PRO A 398 -33.02 -26.79 3.70
CA PRO A 398 -32.21 -27.07 2.52
C PRO A 398 -32.89 -28.03 1.53
N ALA A 399 -33.59 -29.06 2.04
CA ALA A 399 -34.31 -30.00 1.19
C ALA A 399 -35.54 -29.36 0.51
N LEU A 400 -36.18 -28.35 1.14
CA LEU A 400 -37.22 -27.58 0.48
C LEU A 400 -36.65 -26.69 -0.64
N VAL A 401 -35.50 -26.06 -0.39
CA VAL A 401 -34.81 -25.24 -1.41
C VAL A 401 -34.41 -26.12 -2.60
N GLU A 402 -33.89 -27.31 -2.35
CA GLU A 402 -33.56 -28.32 -3.37
C GLU A 402 -34.80 -28.75 -4.14
N LEU A 403 -35.89 -29.14 -3.48
CA LEU A 403 -37.14 -29.54 -4.14
C LEU A 403 -37.73 -28.43 -5.02
N ARG A 404 -37.63 -27.16 -4.62
CA ARG A 404 -38.04 -26.02 -5.45
C ARG A 404 -37.19 -25.93 -6.73
N SER A 405 -35.89 -26.15 -6.61
CA SER A 405 -34.98 -26.19 -7.75
C SER A 405 -35.32 -27.37 -8.68
N ASP A 406 -35.59 -28.55 -8.12
CA ASP A 406 -35.93 -29.76 -8.87
C ASP A 406 -37.25 -29.61 -9.62
N VAL A 407 -38.30 -29.06 -8.99
CA VAL A 407 -39.57 -28.78 -9.66
C VAL A 407 -39.37 -27.74 -10.77
N ALA A 408 -38.60 -26.69 -10.54
CA ALA A 408 -38.30 -25.69 -11.56
C ALA A 408 -37.51 -26.28 -12.74
N MET A 409 -36.61 -27.22 -12.48
CA MET A 409 -35.88 -27.96 -13.53
C MET A 409 -36.82 -28.90 -14.30
N SER A 410 -37.62 -29.68 -13.58
CA SER A 410 -38.61 -30.61 -14.14
C SER A 410 -39.64 -29.89 -15.01
N GLN A 411 -40.10 -28.70 -14.62
CA GLN A 411 -41.00 -27.87 -15.42
C GLN A 411 -40.38 -27.51 -16.78
N LYS A 412 -39.08 -27.18 -16.82
CA LYS A 412 -38.37 -26.88 -18.09
C LYS A 412 -38.24 -28.12 -18.98
N LEU A 413 -38.06 -29.30 -18.39
CA LEU A 413 -38.06 -30.56 -19.14
C LEU A 413 -39.45 -30.83 -19.72
N LEU A 414 -40.50 -30.57 -18.95
CA LEU A 414 -41.87 -30.78 -19.39
C LEU A 414 -42.28 -29.88 -20.56
N GLU A 415 -41.83 -28.63 -20.61
CA GLU A 415 -42.06 -27.72 -21.75
C GLU A 415 -41.55 -28.28 -23.08
N ASN A 416 -40.62 -29.26 -23.05
CA ASN A 416 -40.06 -29.92 -24.22
C ASN A 416 -40.01 -31.46 -24.02
N ASP A 417 -41.05 -32.03 -23.41
CA ASP A 417 -41.15 -33.45 -23.03
C ASP A 417 -40.66 -34.45 -24.09
N ARG A 418 -41.11 -34.29 -25.35
CA ARG A 418 -40.73 -35.16 -26.47
C ARG A 418 -39.26 -35.02 -26.83
N LEU A 419 -38.70 -33.81 -26.69
CA LEU A 419 -37.29 -33.57 -26.93
C LEU A 419 -36.42 -34.12 -25.78
N THR A 420 -36.87 -33.99 -24.54
CA THR A 420 -36.20 -34.60 -23.38
C THR A 420 -36.10 -36.11 -23.55
N VAL A 421 -37.22 -36.79 -23.86
CA VAL A 421 -37.21 -38.24 -24.09
C VAL A 421 -36.38 -38.63 -25.32
N ALA A 422 -36.42 -37.84 -26.40
CA ALA A 422 -35.57 -38.07 -27.57
C ALA A 422 -34.08 -37.94 -27.24
N GLN A 423 -33.69 -36.99 -26.39
CA GLN A 423 -32.31 -36.81 -25.93
C GLN A 423 -31.86 -37.96 -25.03
N ASP A 424 -32.69 -38.38 -24.07
CA ASP A 424 -32.41 -39.49 -23.16
C ASP A 424 -32.29 -40.82 -23.92
N LEU A 425 -33.22 -41.08 -24.84
CA LEU A 425 -33.14 -42.26 -25.71
C LEU A 425 -31.91 -42.21 -26.61
N THR A 426 -31.59 -41.05 -27.18
CA THR A 426 -30.37 -40.87 -27.97
C THR A 426 -29.12 -41.20 -27.15
N TRP A 427 -29.06 -40.69 -25.92
CA TRP A 427 -27.97 -40.96 -25.00
C TRP A 427 -27.89 -42.46 -24.66
N ALA A 428 -29.01 -43.10 -24.36
CA ALA A 428 -29.06 -44.54 -24.07
C ALA A 428 -28.60 -45.38 -25.28
N LEU A 429 -29.01 -45.00 -26.49
CA LEU A 429 -28.61 -45.69 -27.71
C LEU A 429 -27.11 -45.56 -28.00
N ILE A 430 -26.55 -44.36 -27.86
CA ILE A 430 -25.10 -44.12 -28.05
C ILE A 430 -24.27 -44.89 -27.03
N ASN A 431 -24.78 -45.08 -25.81
CA ASN A 431 -24.10 -45.84 -24.75
C ASN A 431 -24.44 -47.35 -24.77
N SER A 432 -25.17 -47.82 -25.78
CA SER A 432 -25.54 -49.23 -25.89
C SER A 432 -24.42 -50.07 -26.53
N PRO A 433 -24.30 -51.37 -26.21
CA PRO A 433 -23.40 -52.28 -26.91
C PRO A 433 -23.64 -52.33 -28.42
N SER A 434 -24.89 -52.17 -28.85
CA SER A 434 -25.26 -52.18 -30.28
C SER A 434 -24.61 -51.03 -31.04
N PHE A 435 -24.50 -49.84 -30.43
CA PHE A 435 -23.77 -48.71 -31.02
C PHE A 435 -22.26 -48.90 -30.93
N LEU A 436 -21.75 -49.30 -29.76
CA LEU A 436 -20.30 -49.40 -29.51
C LEU A 436 -19.61 -50.53 -30.29
N PHE A 437 -20.33 -51.63 -30.56
CA PHE A 437 -19.78 -52.82 -31.20
C PHE A 437 -20.33 -53.09 -32.59
N ASN A 438 -21.22 -52.20 -33.10
CA ASN A 438 -21.77 -52.21 -34.46
C ASN A 438 -22.25 -53.62 -34.89
N ARG A 439 -23.02 -54.26 -34.01
CA ARG A 439 -23.58 -55.61 -34.21
C ARG A 439 -25.05 -55.57 -34.56
#